data_AF-A0A9D1C0T9-F1
#
_entry.id   AF-A0A9D1C0T9-F1
#
_cell.length_a   1.000
_cell.length_b   1.000
_cell.length_c   1.000
_cell.angle_alpha   90.00
_cell.angle_beta   90.00
_cell.angle_gamma   90.00
#
_symmetry.space_group_name_H-M   'P 1'
#
loop_
_entity.id
_entity.type
_entity.pdbx_description
1 polymer ?
#
loop_
_entity_poly.entity_id
_entity_poly.type
_entity_poly.pdbx_seq_one_letter_code
_entity_poly.pdbx_strand_id
1 'polypeptide(L)'
;VYDVSRSEAYMAGLMQNIGAIYFSRLEPETYFEIYKSQLSNPISAFKKEEAQYQTSHVHLGTFICKKWHILPSVYKAILLHHDTEFVAKLGNDRTVRHLTSLIMVANYVVSSNSDEQYITQELKEYRNMGLEQLDLPDNALKAANAAVARWGSKVGTVTVSH
;
A
#
# COMPACT_ATOMS: atom_id res chain seq x y z
N VAL A 1 6.88 15.24 -0.26
CA VAL A 1 5.90 15.10 0.85
C VAL A 1 6.61 15.49 2.14
N TYR A 2 6.39 16.71 2.63
CA TYR A 2 7.21 17.30 3.70
C TYR A 2 6.67 17.05 5.12
N ASP A 3 5.40 16.69 5.23
CA ASP A 3 4.65 16.43 6.48
C ASP A 3 4.61 14.95 6.87
N VAL A 4 5.35 14.10 6.16
CA VAL A 4 5.50 12.67 6.43
C VAL A 4 6.98 12.37 6.62
N SER A 5 7.36 11.79 7.76
CA SER A 5 8.74 11.38 7.99
C SER A 5 9.11 10.15 7.14
N ARG A 6 10.39 9.98 6.83
CA ARG A 6 10.87 8.77 6.11
C ARG A 6 10.53 7.48 6.87
N SER A 7 10.61 7.53 8.20
CA SER A 7 10.30 6.39 9.06
C SER A 7 8.81 6.02 9.02
N GLU A 8 7.91 7.00 9.02
CA GLU A 8 6.48 6.73 8.86
C GLU A 8 6.14 6.18 7.47
N ALA A 9 6.71 6.76 6.41
CA ALA A 9 6.52 6.26 5.05
C ALA A 9 7.02 4.81 4.89
N TYR A 10 8.20 4.52 5.45
CA TYR A 10 8.76 3.17 5.45
C TYR A 10 7.87 2.19 6.24
N MET A 11 7.44 2.59 7.45
CA MET A 11 6.58 1.75 8.27
C MET A 11 5.22 1.48 7.59
N ALA A 12 4.62 2.50 6.98
CA ALA A 12 3.37 2.36 6.24
C ALA A 12 3.50 1.38 5.06
N GLY A 13 4.54 1.54 4.22
CA GLY A 13 4.79 0.62 3.11
C GLY A 13 5.11 -0.81 3.56
N LEU A 14 5.85 -0.99 4.65
CA LEU A 14 6.16 -2.31 5.20
C LEU A 14 4.91 -3.01 5.78
N MET A 15 4.05 -2.25 6.44
CA MET A 15 2.94 -2.79 7.24
C MET A 15 1.60 -2.83 6.49
N GLN A 16 1.47 -2.18 5.33
CA GLN A 16 0.21 -2.07 4.58
C GLN A 16 -0.54 -3.39 4.39
N ASN A 17 0.18 -4.49 4.16
CA ASN A 17 -0.41 -5.81 3.90
C ASN A 17 -0.20 -6.79 5.07
N ILE A 18 0.11 -6.32 6.29
CA ILE A 18 0.35 -7.21 7.44
C ILE A 18 -0.86 -8.10 7.77
N GLY A 19 -2.09 -7.62 7.53
CA GLY A 19 -3.29 -8.45 7.67
C GLY A 19 -3.39 -9.56 6.62
N ALA A 20 -2.78 -9.40 5.45
CA ALA A 20 -2.74 -10.43 4.41
C ALA A 20 -1.84 -11.60 4.85
N ILE A 21 -0.79 -11.33 5.64
CA ILE A 21 0.03 -12.39 6.25
C ILE A 21 -0.83 -13.24 7.19
N TYR A 22 -1.69 -12.62 8.00
CA TYR A 22 -2.62 -13.36 8.85
C TYR A 22 -3.54 -14.27 8.03
N PHE A 23 -4.19 -13.73 6.99
CA PHE A 23 -5.05 -14.54 6.14
C PHE A 23 -4.30 -15.67 5.43
N SER A 24 -3.06 -15.44 4.98
CA SER A 24 -2.23 -16.48 4.37
C SER A 24 -1.91 -17.65 5.33
N ARG A 25 -2.01 -17.42 6.65
CA ARG A 25 -1.83 -18.44 7.67
C ARG A 25 -3.14 -19.10 8.06
N LEU A 26 -4.23 -18.35 8.06
CA LEU A 26 -5.58 -18.87 8.32
C LEU A 26 -6.05 -19.77 7.17
N GLU A 27 -5.83 -19.34 5.93
CA GLU A 27 -6.36 -19.95 4.70
C GLU A 27 -5.23 -20.17 3.67
N PRO A 28 -4.24 -21.03 3.98
CA PRO A 28 -3.01 -21.17 3.18
C PRO A 28 -3.25 -21.63 1.74
N GLU A 29 -4.32 -22.40 1.50
CA GLU A 29 -4.61 -22.98 0.19
C GLU A 29 -5.41 -22.04 -0.72
N THR A 30 -6.16 -21.08 -0.16
CA THR A 30 -7.16 -20.32 -0.93
C THR A 30 -6.89 -18.82 -0.97
N TYR A 31 -6.23 -18.26 0.05
CA TYR A 31 -6.08 -16.81 0.16
C TYR A 31 -5.12 -16.21 -0.88
N PHE A 32 -4.12 -16.97 -1.33
CA PHE A 32 -3.11 -16.47 -2.25
C PHE A 32 -3.72 -15.90 -3.54
N GLU A 33 -4.73 -16.56 -4.11
CA GLU A 33 -5.39 -16.10 -5.33
C GLU A 33 -6.19 -14.81 -5.12
N ILE A 34 -6.80 -14.65 -3.94
CA ILE A 34 -7.49 -13.41 -3.56
C ILE A 34 -6.47 -12.27 -3.49
N TYR A 35 -5.37 -12.47 -2.76
CA TYR A 35 -4.30 -11.48 -2.62
C TYR A 35 -3.67 -11.12 -3.97
N LYS A 36 -3.31 -12.13 -4.79
CA LYS A 36 -2.72 -11.92 -6.11
C LYS A 36 -3.60 -11.08 -7.02
N SER A 37 -4.92 -11.29 -6.98
CA SER A 37 -5.85 -10.50 -7.80
C SER A 37 -5.93 -9.02 -7.39
N GLN A 38 -5.62 -8.68 -6.13
CA GLN A 38 -5.57 -7.30 -5.62
C GLN A 38 -4.34 -6.52 -6.11
N LEU A 39 -3.25 -7.20 -6.46
CA LEU A 39 -2.04 -6.54 -6.98
C LEU A 39 -2.29 -5.85 -8.34
N SER A 40 -3.27 -6.34 -9.12
CA SER A 40 -3.74 -5.73 -10.37
C SER A 40 -5.06 -4.98 -10.20
N ASN A 41 -5.92 -5.38 -9.26
CA ASN A 41 -7.25 -4.79 -9.07
C ASN A 41 -7.44 -4.43 -7.59
N PRO A 42 -6.72 -3.41 -7.08
CA PRO A 42 -6.65 -3.14 -5.65
C PRO A 42 -8.02 -2.80 -5.04
N ILE A 43 -8.93 -2.16 -5.76
CA ILE A 43 -10.24 -1.75 -5.24
C ILE A 43 -11.27 -2.88 -5.40
N SER A 44 -11.41 -3.44 -6.60
CA SER A 44 -12.46 -4.41 -6.89
C SER A 44 -12.16 -5.80 -6.33
N ALA A 45 -10.91 -6.26 -6.38
CA ALA A 45 -10.55 -7.57 -5.83
C ALA A 45 -10.49 -7.58 -4.30
N PHE A 46 -10.22 -6.43 -3.67
CA PHE A 46 -10.29 -6.26 -2.21
C PHE A 46 -11.67 -6.65 -1.66
N LYS A 47 -12.74 -6.39 -2.43
CA LYS A 47 -14.13 -6.75 -2.07
C LYS A 47 -14.36 -8.24 -1.89
N LYS A 48 -13.50 -9.09 -2.46
CA LYS A 48 -13.57 -10.55 -2.27
C LYS A 48 -13.28 -10.94 -0.82
N GLU A 49 -12.36 -10.24 -0.15
CA GLU A 49 -12.09 -10.47 1.27
C GLU A 49 -13.31 -10.11 2.11
N GLU A 50 -13.89 -8.93 1.86
CA GLU A 50 -15.09 -8.46 2.57
C GLU A 50 -16.27 -9.44 2.39
N ALA A 51 -16.46 -9.96 1.17
CA ALA A 51 -17.52 -10.92 0.88
C ALA A 51 -17.27 -12.29 1.56
N GLN A 52 -16.05 -12.81 1.50
CA GLN A 52 -15.74 -14.16 1.97
C GLN A 52 -15.53 -14.24 3.49
N TYR A 53 -14.83 -13.26 4.06
CA TYR A 53 -14.40 -13.29 5.46
C TYR A 53 -15.17 -12.33 6.36
N GLN A 54 -16.08 -11.52 5.81
CA GLN A 54 -16.81 -10.48 6.54
C GLN A 54 -15.87 -9.46 7.24
N THR A 55 -14.63 -9.37 6.74
CA THR A 55 -13.56 -8.49 7.17
C THR A 55 -12.52 -8.44 6.05
N SER A 56 -11.44 -7.69 6.23
CA SER A 56 -10.38 -7.59 5.22
C SER A 56 -9.01 -7.30 5.83
N HIS A 57 -7.97 -7.40 5.01
CA HIS A 57 -6.59 -7.33 5.49
C HIS A 57 -6.27 -5.96 6.07
N VAL A 58 -6.93 -4.90 5.62
CA VAL A 58 -6.77 -3.55 6.19
C VAL A 58 -7.31 -3.45 7.61
N HIS A 59 -8.43 -4.13 7.93
CA HIS A 59 -9.02 -4.15 9.27
C HIS A 59 -8.13 -4.95 10.23
N LEU A 60 -7.71 -6.15 9.81
CA LEU A 60 -6.79 -6.98 10.60
C LEU A 60 -5.44 -6.30 10.77
N GLY A 61 -4.89 -5.70 9.71
CA GLY A 61 -3.63 -4.99 9.74
C GLY A 61 -3.66 -3.78 10.67
N THR A 62 -4.77 -3.03 10.66
CA THR A 62 -5.02 -1.94 11.61
C THR A 62 -5.05 -2.44 13.05
N PHE A 63 -5.74 -3.56 13.31
CA PHE A 63 -5.80 -4.16 14.63
C PHE A 63 -4.41 -4.59 15.14
N ILE A 64 -3.63 -5.29 14.30
CA ILE A 64 -2.26 -5.70 14.62
C ILE A 64 -1.39 -4.47 14.94
N CYS A 65 -1.40 -3.46 14.06
CA CYS A 65 -0.63 -2.23 14.26
C CYS A 65 -1.00 -1.51 15.57
N LYS A 66 -2.29 -1.45 15.91
CA LYS A 66 -2.75 -0.88 17.20
C LYS A 66 -2.22 -1.68 18.40
N LYS A 67 -2.20 -3.01 18.30
CA LYS A 67 -1.66 -3.88 19.38
C LYS A 67 -0.15 -3.76 19.53
N TRP A 68 0.57 -3.44 18.47
CA TRP A 68 2.00 -3.20 18.49
C TRP A 68 2.37 -1.74 18.78
N HIS A 69 1.40 -0.90 19.15
CA HIS A 69 1.62 0.52 19.44
C HIS A 69 2.26 1.30 18.28
N ILE A 70 1.97 0.91 17.04
CA ILE A 70 2.33 1.66 15.84
C ILE A 70 1.53 2.97 15.80
N LEU A 71 2.16 4.03 15.27
CA LEU A 71 1.59 5.37 15.22
C LEU A 71 0.21 5.40 14.55
N PRO A 72 -0.74 6.24 15.06
CA PRO A 72 -2.04 6.42 14.42
C PRO A 72 -2.01 6.86 12.98
N SER A 73 -1.02 7.66 12.59
CA SER A 73 -0.84 8.10 11.20
C SER A 73 -0.68 6.90 10.26
N VAL A 74 0.12 5.91 10.67
CA VAL A 74 0.43 4.71 9.90
C VAL A 74 -0.77 3.77 9.83
N TYR A 75 -1.37 3.37 10.95
CA TYR A 75 -2.44 2.37 10.88
C TYR A 75 -3.73 2.91 10.25
N LYS A 76 -3.97 4.23 10.29
CA LYS A 76 -5.09 4.84 9.55
C LYS A 76 -4.84 4.81 8.04
N ALA A 77 -3.59 5.01 7.61
CA ALA A 77 -3.24 4.89 6.19
C ALA A 77 -3.42 3.45 5.69
N ILE A 78 -3.05 2.45 6.51
CA ILE A 78 -3.31 1.03 6.25
C ILE A 78 -4.80 0.75 6.16
N LEU A 79 -5.62 1.34 7.04
CA LEU A 79 -7.07 1.13 7.01
C LEU A 79 -7.70 1.61 5.69
N LEU A 80 -7.17 2.69 5.13
CA LEU A 80 -7.83 3.47 4.09
C LEU A 80 -7.22 3.30 2.69
N HIS A 81 -6.14 2.54 2.51
CA HIS A 81 -5.47 2.51 1.20
C HIS A 81 -6.31 1.89 0.08
N HIS A 82 -7.32 1.06 0.38
CA HIS A 82 -8.30 0.57 -0.60
C HIS A 82 -9.59 1.41 -0.69
N ASP A 83 -9.66 2.55 0.00
CA ASP A 83 -10.85 3.38 0.11
C ASP A 83 -10.81 4.55 -0.88
N THR A 84 -11.69 4.55 -1.88
CA THR A 84 -11.74 5.62 -2.90
C THR A 84 -12.18 6.97 -2.32
N GLU A 85 -12.82 6.97 -1.15
CA GLU A 85 -13.32 8.17 -0.47
C GLU A 85 -12.39 8.61 0.68
N PHE A 86 -11.14 8.12 0.72
CA PHE A 86 -10.22 8.41 1.82
C PHE A 86 -9.98 9.91 2.03
N VAL A 87 -9.93 10.70 0.96
CA VAL A 87 -9.74 12.17 1.03
C VAL A 87 -10.90 12.82 1.78
N ALA A 88 -12.14 12.47 1.43
CA ALA A 88 -13.34 13.00 2.08
C ALA A 88 -13.40 12.57 3.55
N LYS A 89 -13.08 11.30 3.85
CA LYS A 89 -13.09 10.73 5.21
C LYS A 89 -12.05 11.35 6.14
N LEU A 90 -10.89 11.71 5.60
CA LEU A 90 -9.77 12.25 6.39
C LEU A 90 -9.87 13.76 6.61
N GLY A 91 -10.73 14.47 5.87
CA GLY A 91 -10.90 15.91 6.02
C GLY A 91 -9.55 16.61 5.98
N ASN A 92 -9.16 17.33 7.03
CA ASN A 92 -7.90 18.09 7.10
C ASN A 92 -6.67 17.30 7.61
N ASP A 93 -6.78 15.99 7.87
CA ASP A 93 -5.66 15.14 8.32
C ASP A 93 -4.68 14.85 7.16
N ARG A 94 -3.83 15.85 6.87
CA ARG A 94 -2.87 15.84 5.75
C ARG A 94 -1.89 14.68 5.80
N THR A 95 -1.31 14.41 6.97
CA THR A 95 -0.32 13.34 7.14
C THR A 95 -0.88 11.98 6.76
N VAL A 96 -2.09 11.64 7.23
CA VAL A 96 -2.71 10.35 6.88
C VAL A 96 -3.08 10.29 5.40
N ARG A 97 -3.59 11.39 4.81
CA ARG A 97 -3.88 11.44 3.38
C ARG A 97 -2.62 11.17 2.57
N HIS A 98 -1.53 11.85 2.86
CA HIS A 98 -0.27 11.65 2.13
C HIS A 98 0.33 10.25 2.35
N LEU A 99 0.25 9.69 3.56
CA LEU A 99 0.69 8.29 3.79
C LEU A 99 -0.15 7.29 2.99
N THR A 100 -1.47 7.48 2.95
CA THR A 100 -2.39 6.64 2.16
C THR A 100 -2.03 6.75 0.68
N SER A 101 -1.86 7.96 0.16
CA SER A 101 -1.47 8.21 -1.22
C SER A 101 -0.08 7.65 -1.56
N LEU A 102 0.88 7.70 -0.63
CA LEU A 102 2.20 7.10 -0.82
C LEU A 102 2.10 5.57 -0.95
N ILE A 103 1.27 4.91 -0.15
CA ILE A 103 0.96 3.48 -0.32
C ILE A 103 0.40 3.21 -1.71
N MET A 104 -0.57 4.01 -2.16
CA MET A 104 -1.23 3.82 -3.46
C MET A 104 -0.24 3.91 -4.62
N VAL A 105 0.60 4.95 -4.61
CA VAL A 105 1.63 5.16 -5.63
C VAL A 105 2.73 4.09 -5.55
N ALA A 106 3.16 3.70 -4.35
CA ALA A 106 4.17 2.66 -4.16
C ALA A 106 3.70 1.31 -4.71
N ASN A 107 2.45 0.93 -4.48
CA ASN A 107 1.86 -0.29 -5.05
C ASN A 107 1.93 -0.29 -6.57
N TYR A 108 1.56 0.83 -7.21
CA TYR A 108 1.69 0.94 -8.66
C TYR A 108 3.14 0.78 -9.12
N VAL A 109 4.09 1.47 -8.46
CA VAL A 109 5.51 1.42 -8.83
C VAL A 109 6.06 -0.01 -8.71
N VAL A 110 5.70 -0.75 -7.66
CA VAL A 110 6.13 -2.14 -7.51
C VAL A 110 5.49 -3.01 -8.59
N SER A 111 4.18 -2.90 -8.80
CA SER A 111 3.46 -3.68 -9.82
C SER A 111 3.98 -3.40 -11.24
N SER A 112 4.32 -2.15 -11.58
CA SER A 112 4.83 -1.77 -12.90
C SER A 112 6.26 -2.22 -13.18
N ASN A 113 6.97 -2.73 -12.17
CA ASN A 113 8.31 -3.31 -12.31
C ASN A 113 8.32 -4.82 -12.06
N SER A 114 7.15 -5.46 -11.92
CA SER A 114 7.02 -6.91 -11.80
C SER A 114 6.56 -7.51 -13.12
N ASP A 115 7.33 -8.45 -13.68
CA ASP A 115 7.00 -9.13 -14.94
C ASP A 115 5.74 -10.02 -14.84
N GLU A 116 5.31 -10.35 -13.63
CA GLU A 116 4.17 -11.23 -13.37
C GLU A 116 2.83 -10.46 -13.27
N GLN A 117 2.87 -9.13 -13.17
CA GLN A 117 1.70 -8.32 -12.84
C GLN A 117 1.15 -7.58 -14.05
N TYR A 118 -0.16 -7.74 -14.31
CA TYR A 118 -0.84 -6.98 -15.36
C TYR A 118 -1.23 -5.58 -14.90
N ILE A 119 -0.87 -4.55 -15.66
CA ILE A 119 -1.23 -3.16 -15.36
C ILE A 119 -2.63 -2.85 -15.90
N THR A 120 -3.62 -2.99 -15.04
CA THR A 120 -5.03 -2.70 -15.35
C THR A 120 -5.31 -1.20 -15.38
N GLN A 121 -6.49 -0.83 -15.86
CA GLN A 121 -7.00 0.53 -15.76
C GLN A 121 -7.25 0.92 -14.30
N GLU A 122 -7.81 0.01 -13.50
CA GLU A 122 -8.05 0.23 -12.07
C GLU A 122 -6.76 0.55 -11.30
N LEU A 123 -5.67 -0.16 -11.59
CA LEU A 123 -4.36 0.12 -10.97
C LEU A 123 -3.80 1.50 -11.35
N LYS A 124 -4.06 1.97 -12.58
CA LYS A 124 -3.68 3.33 -13.01
C LYS A 124 -4.51 4.41 -12.31
N GLU A 125 -5.81 4.19 -12.16
CA GLU A 125 -6.71 5.08 -11.42
C GLU A 125 -6.35 5.12 -9.94
N TYR A 126 -6.02 3.97 -9.35
CA TYR A 126 -5.50 3.83 -8.00
C TYR A 126 -4.24 4.69 -7.78
N ARG A 127 -3.28 4.61 -8.70
CA ARG A 127 -2.10 5.50 -8.69
C ARG A 127 -2.51 6.98 -8.81
N ASN A 128 -3.42 7.32 -9.73
CA ASN A 128 -3.81 8.70 -9.98
C ASN A 128 -4.45 9.35 -8.75
N MET A 129 -5.34 8.65 -8.04
CA MET A 129 -5.90 9.11 -6.76
C MET A 129 -4.81 9.44 -5.74
N GLY A 130 -3.75 8.61 -5.69
CA GLY A 130 -2.58 8.91 -4.87
C GLY A 130 -1.83 10.16 -5.34
N LEU A 131 -1.51 10.26 -6.63
CA LEU A 131 -0.76 11.39 -7.20
C LEU A 131 -1.47 12.73 -7.04
N GLU A 132 -2.80 12.77 -7.13
CA GLU A 132 -3.60 13.99 -6.94
C GLU A 132 -3.40 14.63 -5.56
N GLN A 133 -3.02 13.83 -4.55
CA GLN A 133 -2.74 14.32 -3.21
C GLN A 133 -1.26 14.62 -2.97
N LEU A 134 -0.37 14.10 -3.84
CA LEU A 134 1.06 14.21 -3.66
C LEU A 134 1.59 15.22 -4.67
N ASP A 135 1.89 16.42 -4.19
CA ASP A 135 2.61 17.45 -4.96
C ASP A 135 4.07 17.00 -5.19
N LEU A 136 4.24 16.04 -6.10
CA LEU A 136 5.52 15.43 -6.43
C LEU A 136 6.14 16.13 -7.64
N PRO A 137 7.47 16.29 -7.67
CA PRO A 137 8.14 16.75 -8.88
C PRO A 137 7.97 15.74 -10.01
N ASP A 138 7.98 16.22 -11.27
CA ASP A 138 7.77 15.41 -12.48
C ASP A 138 8.66 14.16 -12.57
N ASN A 139 9.86 14.22 -11.96
CA ASN A 139 10.82 13.13 -11.98
C ASN A 139 10.62 12.08 -10.86
N ALA A 140 9.75 12.31 -9.89
CA ALA A 140 9.61 11.46 -8.70
C ALA A 140 9.23 10.02 -9.05
N LEU A 141 8.21 9.84 -9.89
CA LEU A 141 7.78 8.51 -10.35
C LEU A 141 8.87 7.81 -11.15
N LYS A 142 9.55 8.53 -12.05
CA LYS A 142 10.65 7.97 -12.84
C LYS A 142 11.80 7.50 -11.93
N ALA A 143 12.15 8.30 -10.91
CA ALA A 143 13.16 7.93 -9.93
C ALA A 143 12.75 6.72 -9.08
N ALA A 144 11.49 6.66 -8.64
CA ALA A 144 10.97 5.52 -7.87
C ALA A 144 10.99 4.21 -8.69
N ASN A 145 10.55 4.26 -9.95
CA ASN A 145 10.64 3.13 -10.87
C ASN A 145 12.09 2.67 -11.08
N ALA A 146 13.01 3.60 -11.35
CA ALA A 146 14.42 3.28 -11.50
C ALA A 146 15.03 2.64 -10.24
N ALA A 147 14.59 3.07 -9.05
CA ALA A 147 15.00 2.48 -7.79
C ALA A 147 14.51 1.03 -7.64
N VAL A 148 13.23 0.76 -7.91
CA VAL A 148 12.68 -0.60 -7.85
C VAL A 148 13.31 -1.50 -8.90
N ALA A 149 13.48 -1.04 -10.13
CA ALA A 149 14.17 -1.82 -11.17
C ALA A 149 15.63 -2.17 -10.78
N ARG A 150 16.33 -1.27 -10.11
CA ARG A 150 17.74 -1.45 -9.73
C ARG A 150 17.94 -2.34 -8.50
N TRP A 151 17.06 -2.23 -7.51
CA TRP A 151 17.25 -2.84 -6.19
C TRP A 151 16.15 -3.83 -5.78
N GLY A 152 14.99 -3.81 -6.43
CA GLY A 152 13.83 -4.64 -6.06
C GLY A 152 14.01 -6.14 -6.30
N SER A 153 14.85 -6.53 -7.26
CA SER A 153 15.16 -7.94 -7.57
C SER A 153 16.42 -8.46 -6.89
N LYS A 154 17.18 -7.60 -6.19
CA LYS A 154 18.40 -8.00 -5.49
C LYS A 154 18.06 -8.50 -4.09
N VAL A 155 18.06 -9.82 -3.92
CA VAL A 155 17.99 -10.44 -2.59
C VAL A 155 19.29 -10.10 -1.84
N GLY A 156 19.19 -9.20 -0.85
CA GLY A 156 20.26 -8.90 0.10
C GLY A 156 21.17 -7.72 -0.25
N THR A 157 21.51 -6.96 0.80
CA THR A 157 22.47 -5.84 0.88
C THR A 157 21.97 -4.46 0.47
N VAL A 158 21.02 -3.91 1.25
CA VAL A 158 21.06 -2.48 1.55
C VAL A 158 21.96 -2.32 2.77
N THR A 159 23.25 -2.07 2.56
CA THR A 159 24.09 -1.47 3.61
C THR A 159 23.61 -0.04 3.81
N VAL A 160 22.76 0.17 4.80
CA VAL A 160 22.41 1.51 5.28
C VAL A 160 23.60 2.00 6.09
N SER A 161 24.40 2.91 5.51
CA SER A 161 25.35 3.70 6.28
C SER A 161 24.56 4.61 7.21
N HIS A 162 24.66 4.36 8.53
CA HIS A 162 24.27 5.30 9.57
C HIS A 162 25.18 6.54 9.57
#